data_AF-A0AB39BJP3-F1
#
_entry.id   AF-A0AB39BJP3-F1
#
_cell.length_a   1.000
_cell.length_b   1.000
_cell.length_c   1.000
_cell.angle_alpha   90.00
_cell.angle_beta   90.00
_cell.angle_gamma   90.00
#
_symmetry.space_group_name_H-M   'P 1'
#
loop_
_entity.id
_entity.type
_entity.pdbx_description
1 polymer ?
#
loop_
_entity_poly.entity_id
_entity_poly.type
_entity_poly.pdbx_seq_one_letter_code
_entity_poly.pdbx_strand_id
1 'polypeptide(L)'
;MTAVLWPETPVKELNKKVAGGVFVLFWLTALALWIIAPNIADPRLGAYVIDTGLVLASVGFAAPQMFSRRAFGAVLAAAFLALGLFALGDFLEITVLSYFLRMFVPFIALLSALYAAAGKLKVWY
;
A
#
# COMPACT_ATOMS: atom_id res chain seq x y z
N MET A 1 8.48 -6.53 38.22
CA MET A 1 7.73 -6.96 37.02
C MET A 1 8.72 -7.53 36.04
N THR A 2 8.59 -8.81 35.69
CA THR A 2 9.51 -9.51 34.78
C THR A 2 9.06 -9.28 33.35
N ALA A 3 9.83 -8.50 32.58
CA ALA A 3 9.63 -8.39 31.14
C ALA A 3 10.06 -9.70 30.50
N VAL A 4 9.09 -10.52 30.09
CA VAL A 4 9.34 -11.70 29.27
C VAL A 4 9.59 -11.21 27.85
N LEU A 5 10.86 -11.00 27.50
CA LEU A 5 11.30 -10.78 26.12
C LEU A 5 11.16 -12.11 25.39
N TRP A 6 10.06 -12.29 24.65
CA TRP A 6 9.95 -13.40 23.71
C TRP A 6 11.06 -13.25 22.66
N PRO A 7 11.82 -14.32 22.36
CA PRO A 7 12.83 -14.27 21.33
C PRO A 7 12.14 -14.01 19.98
N GLU A 8 12.36 -12.83 19.41
CA GLU A 8 11.91 -12.53 18.06
C GLU A 8 12.59 -13.52 17.11
N THR A 9 11.80 -14.34 16.43
CA THR A 9 12.28 -15.19 15.34
C THR A 9 13.02 -14.32 14.32
N PRO A 10 14.21 -14.71 13.84
CA PRO A 10 15.00 -13.90 12.92
C PRO A 10 14.18 -13.65 11.65
N VAL A 11 13.67 -12.42 11.54
CA VAL A 11 12.89 -12.00 10.38
C VAL A 11 13.87 -11.73 9.26
N LYS A 12 13.74 -12.42 8.13
CA LYS A 12 14.53 -12.08 6.93
C LYS A 12 14.21 -10.64 6.55
N GLU A 13 15.20 -9.77 6.77
CA GLU A 13 15.06 -8.35 6.52
C GLU A 13 14.88 -8.05 5.02
N LEU A 14 14.02 -7.07 4.75
CA LEU A 14 13.92 -6.49 3.42
C LEU A 14 15.12 -5.55 3.22
N ASN A 15 15.86 -5.74 2.12
CA ASN A 15 16.99 -4.87 1.81
C ASN A 15 16.49 -3.43 1.58
N LYS A 16 17.01 -2.46 2.33
CA LYS A 16 16.60 -1.04 2.24
C LYS A 16 16.69 -0.47 0.82
N LYS A 17 17.68 -0.90 0.02
CA LYS A 17 17.80 -0.49 -1.40
C LYS A 17 16.63 -1.00 -2.24
N VAL A 18 16.17 -2.22 -1.97
CA VAL A 18 15.02 -2.82 -2.65
C VAL A 18 13.74 -2.09 -2.26
N ALA A 19 13.55 -1.78 -0.97
CA ALA A 19 12.39 -1.03 -0.50
C ALA A 19 12.31 0.38 -1.11
N GLY A 20 13.44 1.09 -1.20
CA GLY A 20 13.52 2.38 -1.89
C GLY A 20 13.26 2.27 -3.39
N GLY A 21 13.76 1.23 -4.05
CA GLY A 21 13.48 0.96 -5.46
C GLY A 21 11.99 0.70 -5.73
N VAL A 22 11.33 -0.07 -4.85
CA VAL A 22 9.88 -0.32 -4.91
C VAL A 22 9.10 0.99 -4.76
N PHE A 23 9.47 1.83 -3.78
CA PHE A 23 8.85 3.15 -3.61
C PHE A 23 8.88 3.96 -4.92
N VAL A 24 10.07 4.12 -5.51
CA VAL A 24 10.23 4.90 -6.75
C VAL A 24 9.46 4.27 -7.91
N LEU A 25 9.59 2.96 -8.13
CA LEU A 25 8.94 2.27 -9.24
C LEU A 25 7.42 2.39 -9.18
N PHE A 26 6.84 2.17 -8.00
CA PHE A 26 5.39 2.16 -7.82
C PHE A 26 4.82 3.57 -7.96
N TRP A 27 5.52 4.59 -7.46
CA TRP A 27 5.13 5.99 -7.64
C TRP A 27 5.24 6.45 -9.10
N LEU A 28 6.33 6.10 -9.80
CA LEU A 28 6.45 6.41 -11.23
C LEU A 28 5.34 5.76 -12.05
N THR A 29 5.00 4.52 -11.72
CA THR A 29 3.89 3.81 -12.38
C THR A 29 2.55 4.48 -12.06
N ALA A 30 2.30 4.85 -10.81
CA ALA A 30 1.08 5.56 -10.41
C ALA A 30 0.92 6.90 -11.14
N LEU A 31 2.00 7.69 -11.21
CA LEU A 31 2.02 8.96 -11.95
C LEU A 31 1.73 8.75 -13.43
N ALA A 32 2.35 7.74 -14.05
CA ALA A 32 2.07 7.39 -15.44
C ALA A 32 0.58 7.06 -15.62
N LEU A 33 0.00 6.20 -14.78
CA LEU A 33 -1.42 5.83 -14.86
C LEU A 33 -2.34 7.05 -14.73
N TRP A 34 -2.07 7.97 -13.81
CA TRP A 34 -2.86 9.19 -13.64
C TRP A 34 -2.75 10.16 -14.82
N ILE A 35 -1.61 10.19 -15.52
CA ILE A 35 -1.45 10.98 -16.75
C ILE A 35 -2.26 10.36 -17.89
N ILE A 36 -2.29 9.04 -18.00
CA ILE A 36 -2.95 8.34 -19.12
C ILE A 36 -4.47 8.27 -18.89
N ALA A 37 -4.93 8.13 -17.66
CA ALA A 37 -6.34 7.91 -17.32
C ALA A 37 -7.34 8.90 -17.97
N PRO A 38 -7.10 10.23 -17.99
CA PRO A 38 -8.01 11.17 -18.64
C PRO A 38 -8.15 10.99 -20.16
N ASN A 39 -7.20 10.30 -20.79
CA ASN A 39 -7.19 10.05 -22.24
C ASN A 39 -7.92 8.75 -22.63
N ILE A 40 -8.49 8.02 -21.65
CA ILE A 40 -9.23 6.79 -21.89
C ILE A 40 -10.69 7.13 -22.22
N ALA A 41 -11.18 6.63 -23.36
CA ALA A 41 -12.52 6.94 -23.85
C ALA A 41 -13.64 6.35 -22.97
N ASP A 42 -13.41 5.20 -22.35
CA ASP A 42 -14.35 4.59 -21.40
C ASP A 42 -14.12 5.16 -19.99
N PRO A 43 -15.11 5.87 -19.41
CA PRO A 43 -15.00 6.46 -18.08
C PRO A 43 -14.76 5.43 -16.96
N ARG A 44 -15.29 4.20 -17.09
CA ARG A 44 -15.15 3.16 -16.05
C ARG A 44 -13.72 2.62 -16.02
N LEU A 45 -13.15 2.39 -17.21
CA LEU A 45 -11.73 2.04 -17.34
C LEU A 45 -10.83 3.18 -16.86
N GLY A 46 -11.16 4.43 -17.19
CA GLY A 46 -10.44 5.60 -16.68
C GLY A 46 -10.42 5.66 -15.14
N ALA A 47 -11.56 5.45 -14.49
CA ALA A 47 -11.66 5.40 -13.03
C ALA A 47 -10.82 4.27 -12.42
N TYR A 48 -10.92 3.06 -12.97
CA TYR A 48 -10.15 1.91 -12.50
C TYR A 48 -8.63 2.12 -12.64
N VAL A 49 -8.18 2.80 -13.69
CA VAL A 49 -6.77 3.17 -13.89
C VAL A 49 -6.30 4.17 -12.83
N ILE A 50 -7.14 5.15 -12.47
CA ILE A 50 -6.83 6.09 -11.37
C ILE A 50 -6.69 5.35 -10.05
N ASP A 51 -7.64 4.46 -9.76
CA ASP A 51 -7.67 3.70 -8.52
C ASP A 51 -6.51 2.69 -8.44
N THR A 52 -6.10 2.12 -9.58
CA THR A 52 -4.86 1.32 -9.69
C THR A 52 -3.63 2.13 -9.32
N GLY A 53 -3.51 3.37 -9.83
CA GLY A 53 -2.43 4.28 -9.45
C GLY A 53 -2.43 4.57 -7.94
N LEU A 54 -3.60 4.75 -7.34
CA LEU A 54 -3.74 4.97 -5.90
C LEU A 54 -3.28 3.77 -5.07
N VAL A 55 -3.62 2.54 -5.46
CA VAL A 55 -3.13 1.32 -4.80
C VAL A 55 -1.61 1.22 -4.90
N LEU A 56 -1.03 1.44 -6.09
CA LEU A 56 0.41 1.38 -6.30
C LEU A 56 1.15 2.45 -5.48
N ALA A 57 0.68 3.71 -5.50
CA ALA A 57 1.26 4.77 -4.70
C ALA A 57 1.22 4.44 -3.19
N SER A 58 0.12 3.85 -2.73
CA SER A 58 -0.06 3.43 -1.33
C SER A 58 0.91 2.31 -0.92
N VAL A 59 1.09 1.30 -1.77
CA VAL A 59 2.08 0.23 -1.53
C VAL A 59 3.50 0.77 -1.60
N GLY A 60 3.80 1.60 -2.60
CA GLY A 60 5.08 2.27 -2.75
C GLY A 60 5.42 3.07 -1.50
N PHE A 61 4.46 3.88 -1.01
CA PHE A 61 4.60 4.66 0.21
C PHE A 61 4.91 3.81 1.44
N ALA A 62 4.29 2.64 1.57
CA ALA A 62 4.42 1.75 2.73
C ALA A 62 5.66 0.82 2.69
N ALA A 63 6.26 0.60 1.51
CA ALA A 63 7.36 -0.33 1.35
C ALA A 63 8.63 0.02 2.15
N PRO A 64 9.11 1.29 2.23
CA PRO A 64 10.28 1.67 3.03
C PRO A 64 10.17 1.42 4.53
N GLN A 65 8.95 1.33 5.06
CA GLN A 65 8.62 1.19 6.47
C GLN A 65 8.56 -0.29 6.89
N MET A 66 8.62 -1.21 5.92
CA MET A 66 8.53 -2.64 6.17
C MET A 66 9.90 -3.26 6.37
N PHE A 67 10.10 -3.88 7.53
CA PHE A 67 11.33 -4.59 7.86
C PHE A 67 11.31 -6.04 7.38
N SER A 68 10.13 -6.65 7.21
CA SER A 68 9.97 -8.08 6.89
C SER A 68 9.59 -8.33 5.43
N ARG A 69 10.27 -9.27 4.77
CA ARG A 69 9.83 -9.78 3.45
C ARG A 69 8.44 -10.40 3.48
N ARG A 70 8.05 -11.04 4.60
CA ARG A 70 6.72 -11.65 4.75
C ARG A 70 5.63 -10.59 4.83
N ALA A 71 5.87 -9.52 5.58
CA ALA A 71 4.95 -8.38 5.66
C ALA A 71 4.80 -7.70 4.29
N PHE A 72 5.93 -7.49 3.58
CA PHE A 72 5.91 -6.95 2.23
C PHE A 72 5.11 -7.82 1.26
N GLY A 73 5.29 -9.15 1.31
CA GLY A 73 4.49 -10.09 0.52
C GLY A 73 2.99 -10.03 0.83
N ALA A 74 2.62 -9.89 2.10
CA ALA A 74 1.23 -9.72 2.50
C ALA A 74 0.62 -8.40 1.97
N VAL A 75 1.39 -7.31 1.95
CA VAL A 75 0.95 -6.03 1.37
C VAL A 75 0.77 -6.14 -0.13
N LEU A 76 1.66 -6.82 -0.84
CA LEU A 76 1.47 -7.09 -2.27
C LEU A 76 0.20 -7.91 -2.53
N ALA A 77 -0.05 -8.96 -1.74
CA ALA A 77 -1.27 -9.74 -1.85
C ALA A 77 -2.54 -8.90 -1.58
N ALA A 78 -2.50 -8.05 -0.55
CA ALA A 78 -3.58 -7.13 -0.23
C ALA A 78 -3.80 -6.09 -1.35
N ALA A 79 -2.73 -5.64 -2.00
CA ALA A 79 -2.80 -4.74 -3.15
C ALA A 79 -3.50 -5.40 -4.34
N PHE A 80 -3.14 -6.64 -4.67
CA PHE A 80 -3.84 -7.40 -5.70
C PHE A 80 -5.33 -7.59 -5.38
N LEU A 81 -5.66 -7.88 -4.12
CA LEU A 81 -7.05 -7.95 -3.67
C LEU A 81 -7.76 -6.60 -3.85
N ALA A 82 -7.13 -5.50 -3.45
CA ALA A 82 -7.69 -4.16 -3.59
C ALA A 82 -7.95 -3.80 -5.06
N LEU A 83 -7.05 -4.14 -5.98
CA LEU A 83 -7.26 -3.98 -7.41
C LEU A 83 -8.48 -4.78 -7.89
N GLY A 84 -8.63 -6.02 -7.45
CA GLY A 84 -9.82 -6.82 -7.76
C GLY A 84 -11.11 -6.19 -7.23
N LEU A 85 -11.09 -5.66 -6.01
CA LEU A 85 -12.24 -4.98 -5.42
C LEU A 85 -12.57 -3.65 -6.11
N PHE A 86 -11.56 -2.88 -6.54
CA PHE A 86 -11.75 -1.68 -7.35
C PHE A 86 -12.34 -2.01 -8.72
N ALA A 87 -11.84 -3.05 -9.39
CA ALA A 87 -12.42 -3.51 -10.64
C ALA A 87 -13.91 -3.86 -10.46
N LEU A 88 -14.24 -4.61 -9.40
CA LEU A 88 -15.65 -4.91 -9.07
C LEU A 88 -16.46 -3.63 -8.80
N GLY A 89 -15.91 -2.69 -8.02
CA GLY A 89 -16.56 -1.42 -7.72
C GLY A 89 -16.86 -0.58 -8.96
N ASP A 90 -15.88 -0.44 -9.85
CA ASP A 90 -15.97 0.45 -11.00
C ASP A 90 -16.76 -0.16 -12.18
N PHE A 91 -16.61 -1.46 -12.45
CA PHE A 91 -17.33 -2.12 -13.55
C PHE A 91 -18.77 -2.50 -13.20
N LEU A 92 -19.06 -2.78 -11.92
CA LEU A 92 -20.43 -3.04 -11.44
C LEU A 92 -21.11 -1.78 -10.87
N GLU A 93 -20.46 -0.62 -10.96
CA GLU A 93 -20.96 0.68 -10.50
C GLU A 93 -21.35 0.71 -9.01
N ILE A 94 -20.66 -0.07 -8.18
CA ILE A 94 -20.82 -0.09 -6.72
C ILE A 94 -20.03 1.09 -6.14
N THR A 95 -20.55 2.29 -6.32
CA THR A 95 -19.88 3.55 -5.94
C THR A 95 -19.43 3.58 -4.47
N VAL A 96 -20.27 3.08 -3.56
CA VAL A 96 -19.94 3.01 -2.12
C VAL A 96 -18.66 2.20 -1.88
N LEU A 97 -18.47 1.10 -2.61
CA LEU A 97 -17.27 0.28 -2.50
C LEU A 97 -16.04 1.03 -3.01
N SER A 98 -16.11 1.63 -4.20
CA SER A 98 -14.98 2.39 -4.77
C SER A 98 -14.59 3.56 -3.87
N TYR A 99 -15.54 4.34 -3.37
CA TYR A 99 -15.25 5.45 -2.45
C TYR A 99 -14.69 4.99 -1.10
N PHE A 100 -15.23 3.90 -0.54
CA PHE A 100 -14.67 3.30 0.67
C PHE A 100 -13.20 2.92 0.46
N LEU A 101 -12.89 2.22 -0.63
CA LEU A 101 -11.52 1.79 -0.94
C LEU A 101 -10.58 2.97 -1.20
N ARG A 102 -11.05 4.04 -1.87
CA ARG A 102 -10.28 5.28 -2.09
C ARG A 102 -9.83 5.94 -0.80
N MET A 103 -10.58 5.80 0.29
CA MET A 103 -10.20 6.30 1.60
C MET A 103 -9.40 5.26 2.39
N PHE A 104 -9.83 3.99 2.33
CA PHE A 104 -9.30 2.92 3.15
C PHE A 104 -7.87 2.51 2.75
N VAL A 105 -7.59 2.36 1.45
CA VAL A 105 -6.27 1.94 0.96
C VAL A 105 -5.16 2.92 1.38
N PRO A 106 -5.27 4.25 1.15
CA PRO A 106 -4.25 5.19 1.61
C PRO A 106 -4.20 5.29 3.13
N PHE A 107 -5.34 5.16 3.83
CA PHE A 107 -5.36 5.12 5.30
C PHE A 107 -4.51 3.96 5.85
N ILE A 108 -4.67 2.75 5.31
CA ILE A 108 -3.85 1.60 5.71
C ILE A 108 -2.36 1.83 5.40
N ALA A 109 -2.05 2.43 4.26
CA ALA A 109 -0.66 2.79 3.94
C ALA A 109 -0.09 3.81 4.93
N LEU A 110 -0.86 4.80 5.37
CA LEU A 110 -0.45 5.77 6.39
C LEU A 110 -0.20 5.10 7.74
N LEU A 111 -0.99 4.08 8.12
CA LEU A 111 -0.74 3.32 9.35
C LEU A 111 0.64 2.66 9.36
N SER A 112 1.19 2.26 8.21
CA SER A 112 2.55 1.71 8.15
C SER A 112 3.60 2.71 8.64
N ALA A 113 3.46 3.99 8.29
CA ALA A 113 4.33 5.07 8.76
C ALA A 113 4.11 5.35 10.24
N LEU A 114 2.86 5.33 10.70
CA LEU A 114 2.52 5.51 12.11
C LEU A 114 3.15 4.42 12.99
N TYR A 115 3.02 3.15 12.62
CA TYR A 115 3.62 2.04 13.37
C TYR A 115 5.15 2.08 13.33
N ALA A 116 5.74 2.48 12.20
CA ALA A 116 7.19 2.65 12.09
C ALA A 116 7.72 3.83 12.95
N ALA A 117 6.90 4.86 13.20
CA ALA A 117 7.23 5.96 14.10
C ALA A 117 7.01 5.58 15.57
N ALA A 118 5.87 4.97 15.90
CA ALA A 118 5.52 4.54 17.26
C ALA A 118 6.44 3.43 17.78
N GLY A 119 6.83 2.45 16.95
CA GLY A 119 7.80 1.43 17.32
C GLY A 119 9.21 1.96 17.56
N LYS A 120 9.52 3.19 17.14
CA LYS A 120 10.79 3.88 17.42
C LYS A 120 10.73 4.73 18.70
N LEU A 121 9.54 5.01 19.25
CA LEU A 121 9.40 5.67 20.55
C LEU A 121 9.76 4.66 21.64
N LYS A 122 11.03 4.64 22.06
CA LYS A 122 11.42 4.08 23.36
C LYS A 122 10.69 4.90 24.43
N VAL A 123 9.61 4.37 24.98
CA VAL A 123 9.01 4.90 26.19
C VAL A 123 10.01 4.63 27.31
N TRP A 124 10.72 5.68 27.72
CA TRP A 124 11.55 5.65 28.91
C TRP A 124 10.60 5.59 30.11
N TYR A 125 10.67 4.49 30.86
CA TYR A 125 10.23 4.41 32.25
C TYR A 125 11.42 3.94 33.08
#